data_AF-A0A2E3SQ46-F1
#
_entry.id   AF-A0A2E3SQ46-F1
#
_cell.length_a   1.000
_cell.length_b   1.000
_cell.length_c   1.000
_cell.angle_alpha   90.00
_cell.angle_beta   90.00
_cell.angle_gamma   90.00
#
_symmetry.space_group_name_H-M   'P 1'
#
loop_
_entity.id
_entity.type
_entity.pdbx_description
1 polymer ?
#
loop_
_entity_poly.entity_id
_entity_poly.type
_entity_poly.pdbx_seq_one_letter_code
_entity_poly.pdbx_strand_id
1 'polypeptide(L)'
;MLTMKRLSIIYSLLLGIIISTSSVAQDNKLTLDDVIYIAQQQSPDALIAKHRFKRSYWEFRTYKADYLPSVVFNGTLPNINQSIDRITLDDGTDVYINREQT
;
A
#
# COMPACT_ATOMS: atom_id res chain seq x y z
N MET A 1 -19.40 23.10 -55.93
CA MET A 1 -19.35 22.46 -54.59
C MET A 1 -17.97 21.89 -54.22
N LEU A 2 -17.20 21.32 -55.18
CA LEU A 2 -15.86 20.76 -54.91
C LEU A 2 -14.77 21.81 -54.58
N THR A 3 -14.83 23.00 -55.18
CA THR A 3 -13.84 24.08 -55.00
C THR A 3 -13.87 24.70 -53.60
N MET A 4 -15.08 24.89 -53.04
CA MET A 4 -15.30 25.42 -51.69
C MET A 4 -14.78 24.46 -50.60
N LYS A 5 -14.92 23.15 -50.80
CA LYS A 5 -14.38 22.13 -49.89
C LYS A 5 -12.84 22.14 -49.87
N ARG A 6 -12.20 22.33 -51.02
CA ARG A 6 -10.73 22.45 -51.13
C ARG A 6 -10.21 23.70 -50.41
N LEU A 7 -10.94 24.82 -50.51
CA LEU A 7 -10.59 26.06 -49.80
C LEU A 7 -10.66 25.90 -48.27
N SER A 8 -11.70 25.21 -47.79
CA SER A 8 -11.88 24.92 -46.35
C SER A 8 -10.78 24.00 -45.79
N ILE A 9 -10.33 23.02 -46.58
CA ILE A 9 -9.21 22.14 -46.20
C ILE A 9 -7.91 22.94 -46.09
N ILE A 10 -7.65 23.85 -47.04
CA ILE A 10 -6.46 24.72 -47.01
C ILE A 10 -6.49 25.63 -45.77
N TYR A 11 -7.65 26.19 -45.44
CA TYR A 11 -7.80 27.05 -44.26
C TYR A 11 -7.59 26.28 -42.94
N SER A 12 -8.08 25.05 -42.87
CA SER A 12 -7.87 24.14 -41.73
C SER A 12 -6.39 23.77 -41.58
N LEU A 13 -5.70 23.47 -42.69
CA LEU A 13 -4.27 23.18 -42.69
C LEU A 13 -3.44 24.39 -42.26
N LEU A 14 -3.80 25.58 -42.73
CA LEU A 14 -3.13 26.83 -42.36
C LEU A 14 -3.31 27.15 -40.87
N LEU A 15 -4.50 26.90 -40.32
CA LEU A 15 -4.80 27.05 -38.90
C LEU A 15 -3.99 26.06 -38.03
N GLY A 16 -3.85 24.81 -38.46
CA GLY A 16 -3.04 23.80 -37.76
C GLY A 16 -1.55 24.13 -37.70
N ILE A 17 -1.01 24.76 -38.74
CA ILE A 17 0.39 25.20 -38.79
C ILE A 17 0.65 26.35 -37.80
N ILE A 18 -0.28 27.30 -37.68
CA ILE A 18 -0.17 28.43 -36.74
C ILE A 18 -0.14 27.92 -35.28
N ILE A 19 -0.96 26.93 -34.95
CA ILE A 19 -1.05 26.36 -33.58
C ILE A 19 0.24 25.60 -33.18
N SER A 20 1.02 25.11 -34.14
CA SER A 20 2.20 24.25 -33.87
C SER A 20 3.48 25.00 -33.46
N THR A 21 3.45 26.34 -33.37
CA THR A 21 4.66 27.17 -33.22
C THR A 21 5.07 27.51 -31.78
N SER A 22 4.39 26.99 -30.76
CA SER A 22 4.70 27.27 -29.35
C SER A 22 5.45 26.13 -28.65
N SER A 23 6.62 25.73 -29.16
CA SER A 23 7.59 24.96 -28.36
C SER A 23 8.57 25.91 -27.67
N VAL A 24 8.21 26.36 -26.48
CA VAL A 24 9.16 27.02 -25.57
C VAL A 24 9.99 25.90 -24.95
N ALA A 25 11.24 25.76 -25.37
CA ALA A 25 12.20 24.91 -24.68
C ALA A 25 12.35 25.46 -23.26
N GLN A 26 11.97 24.67 -22.26
CA GLN A 26 12.00 25.10 -20.88
C GLN A 26 13.47 25.18 -20.44
N ASP A 27 13.99 26.40 -20.31
CA ASP A 27 15.34 26.71 -19.83
C ASP A 27 15.38 26.42 -18.31
N ASN A 28 15.32 25.14 -17.94
CA ASN A 28 15.44 24.67 -16.56
C ASN A 28 16.90 24.80 -16.11
N LYS A 29 17.36 26.05 -15.96
CA LYS A 29 18.62 26.35 -15.28
C LYS A 29 18.42 26.16 -13.79
N LEU A 30 18.50 24.91 -13.36
CA LEU A 30 18.58 24.59 -11.94
C LEU A 30 19.87 25.20 -11.40
N THR A 31 19.76 25.95 -10.31
CA THR A 31 20.94 26.40 -9.59
C THR A 31 21.59 25.21 -8.86
N LEU A 32 22.85 25.35 -8.46
CA LEU A 32 23.52 24.31 -7.69
C LEU A 32 22.73 23.97 -6.41
N ASP A 33 22.16 24.97 -5.75
CA ASP A 33 21.35 24.80 -4.55
C ASP A 33 20.07 24.01 -4.84
N ASP A 34 19.41 24.28 -5.97
CA ASP A 34 18.23 23.51 -6.40
C ASP A 34 18.58 22.05 -6.64
N VAL A 35 19.71 21.79 -7.30
CA VAL A 35 20.17 20.42 -7.58
C VAL A 35 20.51 19.69 -6.28
N ILE A 36 21.17 20.36 -5.32
CA ILE A 36 21.49 19.76 -4.02
C ILE A 36 20.20 19.45 -3.25
N TYR A 37 19.23 20.38 -3.23
CA TYR A 37 17.95 20.16 -2.56
C TYR A 37 17.18 19.00 -3.18
N ILE A 38 17.07 18.95 -4.51
CA ILE A 38 16.42 17.85 -5.23
C ILE A 38 17.13 16.54 -4.97
N ALA A 39 18.48 16.52 -5.02
CA ALA A 39 19.27 15.33 -4.74
C ALA A 39 19.06 14.84 -3.31
N GLN A 40 18.99 15.71 -2.30
CA GLN A 40 18.73 15.29 -0.92
C GLN A 40 17.34 14.63 -0.76
N GLN A 41 16.34 15.09 -1.51
CA GLN A 41 14.97 14.56 -1.42
C GLN A 41 14.76 13.29 -2.25
N GLN A 42 15.37 13.22 -3.43
CA GLN A 42 15.05 12.21 -4.45
C GLN A 42 16.21 11.25 -4.76
N SER A 43 17.41 11.47 -4.20
CA SER A 43 18.54 10.59 -4.48
C SER A 43 18.32 9.19 -3.89
N PRO A 44 18.57 8.13 -4.68
CA PRO A 44 18.62 6.76 -4.18
C PRO A 44 19.60 6.57 -3.02
N ASP A 45 20.77 7.22 -3.08
CA ASP A 45 21.79 7.11 -2.05
C ASP A 45 21.36 7.73 -0.72
N ALA A 46 20.65 8.87 -0.78
CA ALA A 46 20.08 9.51 0.41
C ALA A 46 19.05 8.59 1.08
N LEU A 47 18.21 7.92 0.27
CA LEU A 47 17.24 6.94 0.77
C LEU A 47 17.93 5.72 1.40
N ILE A 48 18.97 5.18 0.76
CA ILE A 48 19.78 4.08 1.30
C ILE A 48 20.42 4.47 2.63
N ALA A 49 20.99 5.67 2.73
CA ALA A 49 21.59 6.17 3.97
C ALA A 49 20.55 6.28 5.10
N LYS A 50 19.35 6.80 4.79
CA LYS A 50 18.24 6.88 5.74
C LYS A 50 17.79 5.51 6.23
N HIS A 51 17.67 4.54 5.32
CA HIS A 51 17.33 3.16 5.68
C HIS A 51 18.43 2.50 6.50
N ARG A 52 19.71 2.70 6.15
CA ARG A 52 20.86 2.20 6.90
C ARG A 52 20.87 2.73 8.33
N PHE A 53 20.63 4.03 8.51
CA PHE A 53 20.53 4.65 9.82
C PHE A 53 19.42 4.01 10.66
N LYS A 54 18.20 3.89 10.10
CA LYS A 54 17.08 3.27 10.80
C LYS A 54 17.38 1.81 11.16
N ARG A 55 17.99 1.05 10.25
CA ARG A 55 18.41 -0.33 10.49
C ARG A 55 19.35 -0.42 11.69
N SER A 56 20.45 0.34 11.65
CA SER A 56 21.45 0.37 12.73
C SER A 56 20.84 0.78 14.07
N TYR A 57 19.93 1.76 14.07
CA TYR A 57 19.22 2.16 15.27
C TYR A 57 18.39 1.03 15.89
N TRP A 58 17.62 0.31 15.06
CA TRP A 58 16.80 -0.80 15.55
C TRP A 58 17.65 -2.00 15.95
N GLU A 59 18.74 -2.29 15.23
CA GLU A 59 19.70 -3.34 15.57
C GLU A 59 20.33 -3.10 16.95
N PHE A 60 20.76 -1.87 17.24
CA PHE A 60 21.26 -1.50 18.56
C PHE A 60 20.20 -1.65 19.66
N ARG A 61 18.94 -1.31 19.36
CA ARG A 61 17.84 -1.49 20.30
C ARG A 61 17.52 -2.95 20.56
N THR A 62 17.49 -3.79 19.53
CA THR A 62 17.32 -5.24 19.67
C THR A 62 18.45 -5.84 20.49
N TYR A 63 19.70 -5.49 20.18
CA TYR A 63 20.87 -5.90 20.96
C TYR A 63 20.67 -5.59 22.45
N LYS A 64 20.22 -4.38 22.81
CA LYS A 64 19.91 -4.04 24.21
C LYS A 64 18.76 -4.86 24.79
N ALA A 65 17.71 -5.11 24.02
CA ALA A 65 16.54 -5.88 24.46
C ALA A 65 16.89 -7.36 24.73
N ASP A 66 17.85 -7.93 23.99
CA ASP A 66 18.31 -9.31 24.17
C ASP A 66 18.98 -9.54 25.54
N TYR A 67 19.48 -8.49 26.20
CA TYR A 67 20.01 -8.55 27.58
C TYR A 67 18.95 -8.36 28.66
N LEU A 68 17.69 -8.11 28.28
CA LEU A 68 16.59 -7.90 29.22
C LEU A 68 15.71 -9.16 29.28
N PRO A 69 15.18 -9.53 30.45
CA PRO A 69 14.23 -10.63 30.55
C PRO A 69 12.95 -10.29 29.78
N SER A 70 12.51 -11.22 28.93
CA SER A 70 11.24 -11.12 28.21
C SER A 70 10.10 -11.67 29.07
N VAL A 71 8.98 -10.94 29.13
CA VAL A 71 7.74 -11.38 29.80
C VAL A 71 6.71 -11.69 28.73
N VAL A 72 6.36 -12.96 28.57
CA VAL A 72 5.33 -13.42 27.62
C VAL A 72 4.14 -13.95 28.40
N PHE A 73 2.95 -13.42 28.13
CA PHE A 73 1.69 -13.93 28.66
C PHE A 73 1.08 -14.91 27.66
N ASN A 74 1.02 -16.19 28.04
CA ASN A 74 0.33 -17.23 27.27
C ASN A 74 -0.94 -17.65 28.01
N GLY A 75 -2.04 -17.83 27.28
CA GLY A 75 -3.29 -18.36 27.80
C GLY A 75 -3.85 -19.42 26.86
N THR A 76 -4.25 -20.56 27.41
CA THR A 76 -4.95 -21.63 26.68
C THR A 76 -6.46 -21.40 26.81
N LEU A 77 -7.15 -21.28 25.68
CA LEU A 77 -8.62 -21.22 25.66
C LEU A 77 -9.19 -22.63 25.92
N PRO A 78 -10.15 -22.80 26.84
CA PRO A 78 -10.83 -24.08 27.01
C PRO A 78 -11.71 -24.36 25.80
N ASN A 79 -11.66 -25.59 25.30
CA ASN A 79 -12.59 -26.06 24.27
C ASN A 79 -13.88 -26.53 24.97
N ILE A 80 -14.96 -25.76 24.83
CA ILE A 80 -16.28 -26.12 25.37
C ILE A 80 -17.09 -26.73 24.23
N ASN A 81 -17.21 -28.07 24.22
CA ASN A 81 -18.08 -28.80 23.30
C ASN A 81 -19.39 -29.14 24.00
N GLN A 82 -20.45 -28.38 23.71
CA GLN A 82 -21.82 -28.69 24.11
C GLN A 82 -22.57 -29.26 22.91
N SER A 83 -22.99 -30.52 23.00
CA SER A 83 -23.91 -31.12 22.02
C SER A 83 -25.24 -31.43 22.68
N ILE A 84 -26.34 -31.04 22.03
CA ILE A 84 -27.69 -31.39 22.48
C ILE A 84 -28.13 -32.61 21.70
N ASP A 85 -28.21 -33.75 22.38
CA ASP A 85 -28.64 -35.02 21.78
C ASP A 85 -30.10 -35.28 22.10
N ARG A 86 -30.85 -35.69 21.07
CA ARG A 86 -32.25 -36.14 21.22
C ARG A 86 -32.26 -37.64 21.49
N ILE A 87 -32.86 -38.03 22.61
CA ILE A 87 -33.16 -39.43 22.93
C ILE A 87 -34.68 -39.62 22.86
N THR A 88 -35.12 -40.62 22.09
CA THR A 88 -36.53 -41.04 22.07
C THR A 88 -36.69 -42.13 23.13
N LEU A 89 -37.56 -41.88 24.10
CA LEU A 89 -37.86 -42.83 25.17
C LEU A 89 -38.77 -43.95 24.65
N ASP A 90 -38.83 -45.05 25.40
CA ASP A 90 -39.63 -46.24 25.04
C ASP A 90 -41.14 -45.94 24.91
N ASP A 91 -41.60 -44.82 25.50
CA ASP A 91 -42.96 -44.31 25.38
C ASP A 91 -43.20 -43.44 24.13
N GLY A 92 -42.18 -43.27 23.28
CA GLY A 92 -42.23 -42.45 22.06
C GLY A 92 -42.04 -40.95 22.29
N THR A 93 -41.78 -40.51 23.52
CA THR A 93 -41.52 -39.10 23.84
C THR A 93 -40.05 -38.75 23.56
N ASP A 94 -39.83 -37.61 22.92
CA ASP A 94 -38.48 -37.09 22.66
C ASP A 94 -38.00 -36.21 23.82
N VAL A 95 -36.86 -36.55 24.43
CA VAL A 95 -36.19 -35.74 25.45
C VAL A 95 -34.83 -35.26 24.92
N TYR A 96 -34.53 -33.99 25.14
CA TYR A 96 -33.28 -33.36 24.73
C TYR A 96 -32.37 -33.22 25.95
N ILE A 97 -31.21 -33.87 25.92
CA ILE A 97 -30.21 -33.78 27.00
C ILE A 97 -28.97 -33.04 26.50
N ASN A 98 -28.48 -32.09 27.29
CA ASN A 98 -27.18 -31.47 27.05
C ASN A 98 -26.08 -32.46 27.46
N ARG A 99 -25.18 -32.78 26.52
CA ARG A 99 -23.95 -33.53 26.79
C ARG A 99 -22.77 -32.57 26.70
N GLU A 100 -22.20 -32.29 27.86
CA GLU A 100 -20.92 -31.60 28.01
C GLU A 100 -19.82 -32.68 28.00
N GLN A 101 -18.92 -32.70 27.03
CA GLN A 101 -17.72 -33.56 27.08
C GLN A 101 -16.57 -32.73 27.68
N THR A 102 -16.10 -33.11 28.87
CA THR A 102 -14.96 -32.48 29.58
C THR A 102 -13.63 -32.95 29.01
#